data_AF-A0A3M2MAY9-F1
#
_entry.id   AF-A0A3M2MAY9-F1
#
_cell.length_a   1.000
_cell.length_b   1.000
_cell.length_c   1.000
_cell.angle_alpha   90.00
_cell.angle_beta   90.00
_cell.angle_gamma   90.00
#
_symmetry.space_group_name_H-M   'P 1'
#
loop_
_entity.id
_entity.type
_entity.pdbx_description
1 polymer ?
#
loop_
_entity_poly.entity_id
_entity_poly.type
_entity_poly.pdbx_seq_one_letter_code
_entity_poly.pdbx_strand_id
1 'polypeptide(L)'
;MTPDCTISVLHDVLRVYDHRFLDLDRAHRDRLMDGTRRFLGESGLSDDVRSALPASYRLRAFCIQRGLRDELERLIRDEVAGSPGGAVVVGGRVYAMYPYLRGVPRQDADITAEVGVEHRLEALAWKDGRVRVTGHAAVERVETPRTHVEVLLRERAARSEHRVAAEPSGGGFRVFLDPSVLAPGRWDVHVAATAHGVTRQARFGRVREPGLRLDDSFRHVPGRDTEAGLYLTRGGHLALLVREARGPAPLRSKIIRRFTR
;
A
#
# COMPACT_ATOMS: atom_id res chain seq x y z
N MET A 1 26.26 24.62 -9.54
CA MET A 1 25.42 23.90 -8.55
C MET A 1 25.33 22.46 -9.02
N THR A 2 25.64 21.47 -8.19
CA THR A 2 25.53 20.06 -8.59
C THR A 2 24.04 19.68 -8.75
N PRO A 3 23.70 18.64 -9.54
CA PRO A 3 22.33 18.18 -9.72
C PRO A 3 21.64 17.91 -8.38
N ASP A 4 22.34 17.25 -7.44
CA ASP A 4 21.83 16.90 -6.11
C ASP A 4 21.50 18.12 -5.25
N CYS A 5 22.34 19.16 -5.30
CA CYS A 5 22.08 20.41 -4.58
C CYS A 5 20.83 21.11 -5.14
N THR A 6 20.64 21.07 -6.46
CA THR A 6 19.47 21.66 -7.13
C THR A 6 18.17 20.94 -6.75
N ILE A 7 18.20 19.61 -6.71
CA ILE A 7 17.06 18.78 -6.29
C ILE A 7 16.67 19.08 -4.84
N SER A 8 17.65 19.14 -3.92
CA SER A 8 17.40 19.43 -2.51
C SER A 8 16.76 20.79 -2.30
N VAL A 9 17.28 21.84 -2.98
CA VAL A 9 16.73 23.20 -2.88
C VAL A 9 15.31 23.26 -3.42
N LEU A 10 15.04 22.63 -4.57
CA LEU A 10 13.70 22.61 -5.15
C LEU A 10 12.70 21.86 -4.28
N HIS A 11 13.13 20.75 -3.67
CA HIS A 11 12.33 20.03 -2.69
C HIS A 11 11.95 20.94 -1.51
N ASP A 12 12.92 21.64 -0.92
CA ASP A 12 12.68 22.51 0.23
C ASP A 12 11.78 23.71 -0.10
N VAL A 13 11.97 24.33 -1.27
CA VAL A 13 11.13 25.43 -1.75
C VAL A 13 9.69 24.95 -1.97
N LEU A 14 9.50 23.81 -2.64
CA LEU A 14 8.17 23.28 -2.95
C LEU A 14 7.46 22.70 -1.72
N ARG A 15 8.21 22.30 -0.68
CA ARG A 15 7.65 21.81 0.58
C ARG A 15 6.88 22.88 1.35
N VAL A 16 7.20 24.17 1.18
CA VAL A 16 6.52 25.29 1.87
C VAL A 16 5.07 25.46 1.41
N TYR A 17 4.72 24.95 0.23
CA TYR A 17 3.35 24.96 -0.31
C TYR A 17 2.48 23.88 0.34
N ASP A 18 2.30 23.96 1.65
CA ASP A 18 1.43 23.10 2.47
C ASP A 18 0.39 23.95 3.21
N HIS A 19 -0.15 23.45 4.33
CA HIS A 19 -1.08 24.22 5.17
C HIS A 19 -0.55 25.62 5.54
N ARG A 20 0.77 25.78 5.72
CA ARG A 20 1.38 27.08 6.06
C ARG A 20 1.21 28.10 4.94
N PHE A 21 1.23 27.65 3.69
CA PHE A 21 0.92 28.52 2.55
C PHE A 21 -0.54 28.97 2.58
N LEU A 22 -1.46 28.08 2.95
CA LEU A 22 -2.87 28.40 3.13
C LEU A 22 -3.13 29.32 4.34
N ASP A 23 -2.24 29.37 5.32
CA ASP A 23 -2.38 30.27 6.47
C ASP A 23 -1.93 31.71 6.18
N LEU A 24 -1.15 31.92 5.10
CA LEU A 24 -0.75 33.25 4.66
C LEU A 24 -1.94 34.04 4.13
N ASP A 25 -1.91 35.37 4.28
CA ASP A 25 -2.83 36.23 3.54
C ASP A 25 -2.53 36.22 2.04
N ARG A 26 -3.49 36.70 1.24
CA ARG A 26 -3.39 36.73 -0.22
C ARG A 26 -2.13 37.46 -0.70
N ALA A 27 -1.81 38.62 -0.13
CA ALA A 27 -0.65 39.40 -0.60
C ALA A 27 0.67 38.65 -0.37
N HIS A 28 0.79 37.92 0.74
CA HIS A 28 1.97 37.09 1.03
C HIS A 28 2.03 35.83 0.16
N ARG A 29 0.89 35.15 -0.10
CA ARG A 29 0.83 34.03 -1.04
C ARG A 29 1.30 34.45 -2.43
N ASP A 30 0.83 35.61 -2.89
CA ASP A 30 1.14 36.16 -4.20
C ASP A 30 2.65 36.40 -4.35
N ARG A 31 3.25 37.09 -3.38
CA ARG A 31 4.69 37.35 -3.36
C ARG A 31 5.51 36.06 -3.34
N LEU A 32 5.09 35.06 -2.55
CA LEU A 32 5.79 33.78 -2.48
C LEU A 32 5.70 33.02 -3.82
N MET A 33 4.51 32.96 -4.42
CA MET A 33 4.32 32.36 -5.74
C MET A 33 5.17 33.04 -6.81
N ASP A 34 5.16 34.37 -6.85
CA ASP A 34 5.94 35.13 -7.83
C ASP A 34 7.45 34.92 -7.63
N GLY A 35 7.92 34.88 -6.38
CA GLY A 35 9.30 34.56 -6.04
C GLY A 35 9.72 33.18 -6.54
N THR A 36 8.92 32.16 -6.24
CA THR A 36 9.19 30.78 -6.68
C THR A 36 9.07 30.63 -8.19
N ARG A 37 8.13 31.31 -8.84
CA ARG A 37 8.02 31.32 -10.30
C ARG A 37 9.29 31.86 -10.95
N ARG A 38 9.85 32.96 -10.43
CA ARG A 38 11.14 33.50 -10.91
C ARG A 38 12.28 32.51 -10.68
N PHE A 39 12.28 31.81 -9.55
CA PHE A 39 13.28 30.79 -9.24
C PHE A 39 13.21 29.57 -10.18
N LEU A 40 12.00 29.10 -10.51
CA LEU A 40 11.78 28.01 -11.47
C LEU A 40 12.14 28.42 -12.92
N GLY A 41 12.03 29.71 -13.23
CA GLY A 41 12.29 30.26 -14.56
C GLY A 41 11.26 29.82 -15.60
N GLU A 42 11.47 30.23 -16.85
CA GLU A 42 10.56 29.91 -17.96
C GLU A 42 10.66 28.44 -18.39
N SER A 43 11.85 27.84 -18.29
CA SER A 43 12.09 26.42 -18.59
C SER A 43 11.44 25.48 -17.58
N GLY A 44 11.20 25.94 -16.34
CA GLY A 44 10.67 25.12 -15.26
C GLY A 44 11.64 24.02 -14.83
N LEU A 45 11.08 22.90 -14.38
CA LEU A 45 11.87 21.75 -13.91
C LEU A 45 12.60 21.06 -15.07
N SER A 46 13.89 20.79 -14.88
CA SER A 46 14.65 19.87 -15.75
C SER A 46 14.15 18.44 -15.61
N ASP A 47 14.48 17.58 -16.58
CA ASP A 47 14.05 16.18 -16.57
C ASP A 47 14.64 15.40 -15.38
N ASP A 48 15.90 15.64 -15.03
CA ASP A 48 16.55 15.02 -13.87
C ASP A 48 15.79 15.36 -12.57
N VAL A 49 15.50 16.65 -12.36
CA VAL A 49 14.75 17.11 -11.17
C VAL A 49 13.34 16.52 -11.17
N ARG A 50 12.66 16.54 -12.32
CA ARG A 50 11.32 15.98 -12.44
C ARG A 50 11.30 14.50 -12.09
N SER A 51 12.29 13.72 -12.52
CA SER A 51 12.38 12.29 -12.20
C SER A 51 12.62 12.02 -10.71
N ALA A 52 13.27 12.95 -10.00
CA ALA A 52 13.59 12.81 -8.58
C ALA A 52 12.48 13.33 -7.65
N LEU A 53 11.58 14.19 -8.14
CA LEU A 53 10.55 14.83 -7.32
C LEU A 53 9.23 14.04 -7.29
N PRO A 54 8.55 13.98 -6.12
CA PRO A 54 7.18 13.46 -6.02
C PRO A 54 6.21 14.20 -6.95
N ALA A 55 5.13 13.53 -7.39
CA ALA A 55 4.14 14.12 -8.28
C ALA A 55 3.49 15.38 -7.71
N SER A 56 3.20 15.39 -6.40
CA SER A 56 2.66 16.58 -5.72
C SER A 56 3.55 17.81 -5.95
N TYR A 57 4.88 17.64 -5.90
CA TYR A 57 5.82 18.75 -6.07
C TYR A 57 5.93 19.16 -7.54
N ARG A 58 5.90 18.20 -8.46
CA ARG A 58 5.83 18.47 -9.90
C ARG A 58 4.57 19.24 -10.28
N LEU A 59 3.42 18.85 -9.73
CA LEU A 59 2.14 19.54 -9.94
C LEU A 59 2.14 20.95 -9.34
N ARG A 60 2.70 21.14 -8.14
CA ARG A 60 2.87 22.48 -7.54
C ARG A 60 3.75 23.36 -8.43
N ALA A 61 4.89 22.85 -8.89
CA ALA A 61 5.78 23.57 -9.79
C ALA A 61 5.07 23.95 -11.10
N PHE A 62 4.28 23.04 -11.68
CA PHE A 62 3.45 23.32 -12.85
C PHE A 62 2.49 24.49 -12.60
N CYS A 63 1.74 24.47 -11.49
CA CYS A 63 0.80 25.55 -11.16
C CYS A 63 1.52 26.89 -10.97
N ILE A 64 2.65 26.90 -10.25
CA ILE A 64 3.43 28.11 -10.00
C ILE A 64 3.99 28.69 -11.30
N GLN A 65 4.58 27.84 -12.16
CA GLN A 65 5.15 28.25 -13.45
C GLN A 65 4.08 28.82 -14.39
N ARG A 66 2.85 28.32 -14.31
CA ARG A 66 1.73 28.80 -15.13
C ARG A 66 0.92 29.93 -14.49
N GLY A 67 1.12 30.21 -13.21
CA GLY A 67 0.38 31.25 -12.48
C GLY A 67 -1.04 30.82 -12.10
N LEU A 68 -1.26 29.52 -11.97
CA LEU A 68 -2.55 28.89 -11.64
C LEU A 68 -2.74 28.91 -10.11
N ARG A 69 -3.08 30.08 -9.57
CA ARG A 69 -3.15 30.32 -8.12
C ARG A 69 -4.30 29.57 -7.46
N ASP A 70 -5.50 29.73 -7.98
CA ASP A 70 -6.69 29.15 -7.37
C ASP A 70 -6.62 27.62 -7.42
N GLU A 71 -6.06 27.08 -8.50
CA GLU A 71 -5.80 25.66 -8.67
C GLU A 71 -4.67 25.15 -7.75
N LEU A 72 -3.60 25.92 -7.55
CA LEU A 72 -2.55 25.57 -6.57
C LEU A 72 -3.13 25.51 -5.15
N GLU A 73 -3.90 26.51 -4.76
CA GLU A 73 -4.54 26.51 -3.44
C GLU A 73 -5.49 25.32 -3.29
N ARG A 74 -6.27 25.01 -4.32
CA ARG A 74 -7.16 23.84 -4.31
C ARG A 74 -6.39 22.53 -4.23
N LEU A 75 -5.31 22.38 -4.99
CA LEU A 75 -4.42 21.22 -4.93
C LEU A 75 -3.88 21.01 -3.52
N ILE A 76 -3.38 22.08 -2.88
CA ILE A 76 -2.84 22.00 -1.52
C ILE A 76 -3.94 21.66 -0.50
N ARG A 77 -5.16 22.21 -0.65
CA ARG A 77 -6.30 21.84 0.21
C ARG A 77 -6.65 20.36 0.08
N ASP A 78 -6.74 19.84 -1.14
CA ASP A 78 -7.03 18.43 -1.41
C ASP A 78 -5.97 17.51 -0.79
N GLU A 79 -4.69 17.88 -0.89
CA GLU A 79 -3.56 17.17 -0.29
C GLU A 79 -3.60 17.21 1.25
N VAL A 80 -3.84 18.38 1.84
CA VAL A 80 -3.93 18.56 3.31
C VAL A 80 -5.13 17.79 3.89
N ALA A 81 -6.24 17.73 3.15
CA ALA A 81 -7.42 16.96 3.54
C ALA A 81 -7.23 15.44 3.40
N GLY A 82 -6.12 14.99 2.81
CA GLY A 82 -5.91 13.56 2.52
C GLY A 82 -6.87 13.03 1.47
N SER A 83 -7.42 13.91 0.62
CA SER A 83 -8.35 13.58 -0.47
C SER A 83 -7.68 13.80 -1.82
N PRO A 84 -6.66 12.99 -2.18
CA PRO A 84 -5.99 13.12 -3.45
C PRO A 84 -6.98 12.92 -4.61
N GLY A 85 -6.80 13.67 -5.71
CA GLY A 85 -7.63 13.48 -6.90
C GLY A 85 -7.59 12.05 -7.44
N GLY A 86 -8.60 11.63 -8.20
CA GLY A 86 -8.59 10.32 -8.85
C GLY A 86 -7.38 10.14 -9.79
N ALA A 87 -7.24 8.95 -10.36
CA ALA A 87 -6.18 8.62 -11.29
C ALA A 87 -6.70 7.79 -12.46
N VAL A 88 -6.06 7.96 -13.61
CA VAL A 88 -6.35 7.18 -14.82
C VAL A 88 -5.16 6.33 -15.21
N VAL A 89 -5.44 5.15 -15.75
CA VAL A 89 -4.42 4.24 -16.26
C VAL A 89 -4.36 4.35 -17.78
N VAL A 90 -3.20 4.70 -18.32
CA VAL A 90 -2.97 4.79 -19.77
C VAL A 90 -1.64 4.12 -20.10
N GLY A 91 -1.68 3.07 -20.93
CA GLY A 91 -0.47 2.34 -21.35
C GLY A 91 0.34 1.75 -20.19
N GLY A 92 -0.34 1.24 -19.15
CA GLY A 92 0.30 0.65 -17.97
C GLY A 92 0.90 1.66 -16.98
N ARG A 93 0.71 2.96 -17.21
CA ARG A 93 1.14 4.04 -16.31
C ARG A 93 -0.06 4.70 -15.65
N VAL A 94 0.11 5.13 -14.41
CA VAL A 94 -0.95 5.75 -13.60
C VAL A 94 -0.70 7.25 -13.53
N TYR A 95 -1.70 8.04 -13.90
CA TYR A 95 -1.62 9.50 -13.94
C TYR A 95 -2.66 10.11 -13.01
N ALA A 96 -2.21 11.01 -12.13
CA ALA A 96 -3.07 11.79 -11.27
C ALA A 96 -3.98 12.71 -12.11
N MET A 97 -5.26 12.73 -11.77
CA MET A 97 -6.27 13.55 -12.40
C MET A 97 -6.88 14.52 -11.40
N TYR A 98 -6.70 15.80 -11.68
CA TYR A 98 -7.36 16.89 -10.99
C TYR A 98 -8.22 17.62 -12.02
N PRO A 99 -9.56 17.52 -11.98
CA PRO A 99 -10.44 18.08 -13.02
C PRO A 99 -10.25 19.58 -13.27
N TYR A 100 -9.73 20.31 -12.29
CA TYR A 100 -9.43 21.74 -12.36
C TYR A 100 -8.03 22.06 -12.91
N LEU A 101 -7.13 21.08 -13.06
CA LEU A 101 -5.80 21.26 -13.66
C LEU A 101 -5.79 20.76 -15.11
N ARG A 102 -5.80 21.70 -16.06
CA ARG A 102 -5.73 21.40 -17.49
C ARG A 102 -4.30 21.58 -18.02
N GLY A 103 -3.94 20.77 -19.03
CA GLY A 103 -2.66 20.91 -19.72
C GLY A 103 -1.43 20.45 -18.93
N VAL A 104 -1.63 19.71 -17.85
CA VAL A 104 -0.53 19.12 -17.07
C VAL A 104 0.24 18.13 -17.96
N PRO A 105 1.57 18.26 -18.09
CA PRO A 105 2.39 17.28 -18.79
C PRO A 105 2.25 15.90 -18.15
N ARG A 106 2.19 14.83 -18.96
CA ARG A 106 2.07 13.45 -18.45
C ARG A 106 3.14 13.10 -17.43
N GLN A 107 4.37 13.54 -17.70
CA GLN A 107 5.53 13.40 -16.81
C GLN A 107 5.40 14.12 -15.46
N ASP A 108 4.54 15.13 -15.33
CA ASP A 108 4.26 15.80 -14.06
C ASP A 108 3.07 15.16 -13.32
N ALA A 109 2.13 14.59 -14.07
CA ALA A 109 0.99 13.85 -13.53
C ALA A 109 1.27 12.38 -13.21
N ASP A 110 2.39 11.82 -13.70
CA ASP A 110 2.70 10.40 -13.51
C ASP A 110 2.93 10.08 -12.03
N ILE A 111 2.12 9.18 -11.47
CA ILE A 111 2.19 8.68 -10.10
C ILE A 111 2.42 7.17 -10.07
N THR A 112 2.88 6.58 -11.18
CA THR A 112 3.03 5.13 -11.32
C THR A 112 3.85 4.53 -10.19
N ALA A 113 4.96 5.16 -9.81
CA ALA A 113 5.82 4.70 -8.71
C ALA A 113 5.28 5.02 -7.31
N GLU A 114 4.31 5.93 -7.21
CA GLU A 114 3.78 6.46 -5.94
C GLU A 114 2.47 5.79 -5.52
N VAL A 115 1.75 5.17 -6.46
CA VAL A 115 0.46 4.49 -6.21
C VAL A 115 0.67 3.15 -5.53
N GLY A 116 0.04 2.98 -4.37
CA GLY A 116 0.05 1.75 -3.58
C GLY A 116 -1.20 0.88 -3.77
N VAL A 117 -1.53 0.16 -2.69
CA VAL A 117 -2.76 -0.65 -2.58
C VAL A 117 -3.53 -0.16 -1.38
N GLU A 118 -4.75 0.32 -1.59
CA GLU A 118 -5.71 0.54 -0.52
C GLU A 118 -6.26 -0.82 -0.11
N HIS A 119 -6.13 -1.18 1.17
CA HIS A 119 -6.58 -2.49 1.63
C HIS A 119 -7.05 -2.50 3.07
N ARG A 120 -7.92 -3.45 3.40
CA ARG A 120 -8.41 -3.67 4.76
C ARG A 120 -8.79 -5.13 4.97
N LEU A 121 -8.33 -5.71 6.08
CA LEU A 121 -8.75 -7.05 6.51
C LEU A 121 -10.06 -6.94 7.30
N GLU A 122 -11.11 -7.62 6.84
CA GLU A 122 -12.45 -7.52 7.42
C GLU A 122 -12.80 -8.71 8.30
N ALA A 123 -12.43 -9.92 7.86
CA ALA A 123 -12.68 -11.13 8.63
C ALA A 123 -11.59 -12.17 8.39
N LEU A 124 -11.34 -12.96 9.42
CA LEU A 124 -10.40 -14.06 9.40
C LEU A 124 -10.99 -15.22 10.21
N ALA A 125 -11.02 -16.42 9.63
CA ALA A 125 -11.50 -17.60 10.34
C ALA A 125 -10.87 -18.88 9.80
N TRP A 126 -10.58 -19.83 10.68
CA TRP A 126 -10.31 -21.19 10.27
C TRP A 126 -11.60 -21.88 9.80
N LYS A 127 -11.54 -22.55 8.65
CA LYS A 127 -12.63 -23.35 8.10
C LYS A 127 -12.05 -24.53 7.34
N ASP A 128 -12.42 -25.75 7.73
CA ASP A 128 -12.04 -27.01 7.08
C ASP A 128 -10.52 -27.13 6.86
N GLY A 129 -9.72 -26.79 7.88
CA GLY A 129 -8.25 -26.83 7.82
C GLY A 129 -7.59 -25.69 7.03
N ARG A 130 -8.37 -24.78 6.45
CA ARG A 130 -7.91 -23.61 5.69
C ARG A 130 -8.24 -22.32 6.42
N VAL A 131 -7.55 -21.25 6.06
CA VAL A 131 -7.81 -19.90 6.60
C VAL A 131 -8.67 -19.13 5.59
N ARG A 132 -9.92 -18.89 5.95
CA ARG A 132 -10.80 -17.99 5.21
C ARG A 132 -10.44 -16.54 5.55
N VAL A 133 -10.10 -15.77 4.53
CA VAL A 133 -9.79 -14.34 4.61
C VAL A 133 -10.85 -13.58 3.81
N THR A 134 -11.44 -12.55 4.41
CA THR A 134 -12.29 -11.58 3.72
C THR A 134 -11.71 -10.18 3.93
N GLY A 135 -11.76 -9.34 2.90
CA GLY A 135 -11.32 -7.95 3.02
C GLY A 135 -11.54 -7.16 1.74
N HIS A 136 -11.02 -5.95 1.73
CA HIS A 136 -10.99 -5.07 0.56
C HIS A 136 -9.55 -4.86 0.09
N ALA A 137 -9.34 -4.76 -1.23
CA ALA A 137 -8.08 -4.38 -1.84
C ALA A 137 -8.33 -3.73 -3.21
N ALA A 138 -7.73 -2.55 -3.44
CA ALA A 138 -7.82 -1.79 -4.68
C ALA A 138 -6.49 -1.07 -4.96
N VAL A 139 -6.23 -0.75 -6.23
CA VAL A 139 -5.12 0.13 -6.60
C VAL A 139 -5.51 1.55 -6.19
N GLU A 140 -4.67 2.22 -5.39
CA GLU A 140 -5.01 3.55 -4.85
C GLU A 140 -5.35 4.55 -5.97
N ARG A 141 -6.37 5.38 -5.72
CA ARG A 141 -6.86 6.45 -6.63
C ARG A 141 -7.41 5.97 -7.98
N VAL A 142 -7.40 4.67 -8.28
CA VAL A 142 -7.93 4.13 -9.55
C VAL A 142 -9.34 3.61 -9.32
N GLU A 143 -10.34 4.40 -9.72
CA GLU A 143 -11.74 4.00 -9.63
C GLU A 143 -12.10 2.99 -10.71
N THR A 144 -12.46 1.76 -10.30
CA THR A 144 -12.93 0.73 -11.22
C THR A 144 -13.74 -0.34 -10.49
N PRO A 145 -14.82 -0.87 -11.11
CA PRO A 145 -15.53 -2.03 -10.56
C PRO A 145 -14.81 -3.36 -10.84
N ARG A 146 -13.71 -3.35 -11.62
CA ARG A 146 -13.00 -4.56 -12.09
C ARG A 146 -11.59 -4.64 -11.52
N THR A 147 -11.50 -4.87 -10.22
CA THR A 147 -10.22 -5.15 -9.55
C THR A 147 -10.04 -6.65 -9.37
N HIS A 148 -8.95 -7.20 -9.90
CA HIS A 148 -8.54 -8.57 -9.61
C HIS A 148 -7.65 -8.58 -8.36
N VAL A 149 -7.95 -9.47 -7.42
CA VAL A 149 -7.22 -9.58 -6.14
C VAL A 149 -6.58 -10.95 -6.01
N GLU A 150 -5.30 -10.96 -5.62
CA GLU A 150 -4.59 -12.16 -5.20
C GLU A 150 -4.05 -11.98 -3.79
N VAL A 151 -4.02 -13.05 -3.02
CA VAL A 151 -3.31 -13.10 -1.74
C VAL A 151 -2.04 -13.91 -1.92
N LEU A 152 -0.92 -13.36 -1.46
CA LEU A 152 0.40 -13.95 -1.58
C LEU A 152 0.94 -14.30 -0.21
N LEU A 153 1.47 -15.51 -0.10
CA LEU A 153 2.17 -16.02 1.06
C LEU A 153 3.66 -16.05 0.72
N ARG A 154 4.44 -15.19 1.37
CA ARG A 154 5.89 -15.09 1.16
C ARG A 154 6.66 -15.65 2.34
N GLU A 155 7.49 -16.64 2.09
CA GLU A 155 8.36 -17.20 3.10
C GLU A 155 9.47 -16.22 3.45
N ARG A 156 9.68 -15.98 4.74
CA ARG A 156 10.65 -14.99 5.21
C ARG A 156 12.11 -15.41 5.01
N ALA A 157 12.39 -16.71 5.03
CA ALA A 157 13.75 -17.26 4.95
C ALA A 157 14.14 -17.60 3.49
N ALA A 158 13.40 -18.49 2.83
CA ALA A 158 13.78 -18.99 1.51
C ALA A 158 13.18 -18.20 0.33
N ARG A 159 12.45 -17.11 0.57
CA ARG A 159 11.76 -16.28 -0.43
C ARG A 159 10.78 -17.03 -1.34
N SER A 160 10.38 -18.24 -0.96
CA SER A 160 9.28 -18.99 -1.61
C SER A 160 7.99 -18.17 -1.59
N GLU A 161 7.19 -18.28 -2.64
CA GLU A 161 5.95 -17.52 -2.77
C GLU A 161 4.82 -18.41 -3.29
N HIS A 162 3.67 -18.37 -2.61
CA HIS A 162 2.43 -18.96 -3.09
C HIS A 162 1.40 -17.86 -3.36
N ARG A 163 0.79 -17.88 -4.55
CA ARG A 163 -0.28 -16.97 -4.95
C ARG A 163 -1.61 -17.70 -4.96
N VAL A 164 -2.64 -17.06 -4.43
CA VAL A 164 -4.01 -17.59 -4.46
C VAL A 164 -4.93 -16.47 -4.97
N ALA A 165 -5.60 -16.73 -6.08
CA ALA A 165 -6.62 -15.83 -6.61
C ALA A 165 -7.81 -15.75 -5.63
N ALA A 166 -8.30 -14.54 -5.39
CA ALA A 166 -9.45 -14.31 -4.53
C ALA A 166 -10.73 -14.16 -5.36
N GLU A 167 -11.85 -14.58 -4.79
CA GLU A 167 -13.18 -14.42 -5.38
C GLU A 167 -13.78 -13.06 -4.96
N PRO A 168 -14.44 -12.32 -5.86
CA PRO A 168 -15.20 -11.12 -5.47
C PRO A 168 -16.29 -11.45 -4.45
N SER A 169 -16.42 -10.61 -3.42
CA SER A 169 -17.40 -10.80 -2.35
C SER A 169 -17.79 -9.48 -1.70
N GLY A 170 -19.03 -9.01 -1.89
CA GLY A 170 -19.60 -7.90 -1.11
C GLY A 170 -18.82 -6.58 -1.18
N GLY A 171 -18.34 -6.19 -2.36
CA GLY A 171 -17.50 -4.98 -2.54
C GLY A 171 -16.01 -5.17 -2.19
N GLY A 172 -15.63 -6.37 -1.74
CA GLY A 172 -14.25 -6.77 -1.51
C GLY A 172 -13.95 -8.14 -2.14
N PHE A 173 -13.12 -8.91 -1.45
CA PHE A 173 -12.68 -10.23 -1.87
C PHE A 173 -12.82 -11.26 -0.75
N ARG A 174 -12.82 -12.53 -1.14
CA ARG A 174 -12.74 -13.69 -0.26
C ARG A 174 -11.74 -14.69 -0.81
N VAL A 175 -10.91 -15.26 0.06
CA VAL A 175 -9.97 -16.31 -0.32
C VAL A 175 -9.83 -17.34 0.79
N PHE A 176 -9.48 -18.57 0.42
CA PHE A 176 -9.07 -19.62 1.34
C PHE A 176 -7.58 -19.89 1.17
N LEU A 177 -6.80 -19.63 2.21
CA LEU A 177 -5.39 -19.95 2.26
C LEU A 177 -5.23 -21.36 2.83
N ASP A 178 -4.55 -22.22 2.08
CA ASP A 178 -4.30 -23.60 2.47
C ASP A 178 -2.88 -23.76 3.02
N PRO A 179 -2.69 -24.00 4.32
CA PRO A 179 -1.36 -24.24 4.87
C PRO A 179 -0.69 -25.52 4.37
N SER A 180 -1.44 -26.48 3.80
CA SER A 180 -0.90 -27.78 3.35
C SER A 180 0.05 -27.69 2.16
N VAL A 181 0.00 -26.58 1.42
CA VAL A 181 0.90 -26.29 0.30
C VAL A 181 2.19 -25.59 0.74
N LEU A 182 2.28 -25.21 2.01
CA LEU A 182 3.40 -24.44 2.56
C LEU A 182 4.42 -25.36 3.25
N ALA A 183 5.70 -25.08 3.07
CA ALA A 183 6.75 -25.67 3.88
C ALA A 183 6.73 -25.10 5.32
N PRO A 184 7.29 -25.84 6.31
CA PRO A 184 7.53 -25.29 7.64
C PRO A 184 8.32 -23.98 7.57
N GLY A 185 7.82 -22.94 8.25
CA GLY A 185 8.40 -21.61 8.18
C GLY A 185 7.43 -20.49 8.56
N ARG A 186 7.93 -19.26 8.47
CA ARG A 186 7.16 -18.02 8.66
C ARG A 186 6.78 -17.45 7.31
N TRP A 187 5.48 -17.26 7.11
CA TRP A 187 4.89 -16.81 5.85
C TRP A 187 4.17 -15.47 6.07
N ASP A 188 4.70 -14.42 5.45
CA ASP A 188 4.10 -13.08 5.50
C ASP A 188 2.98 -12.96 4.46
N VAL A 189 1.79 -12.52 4.90
CA VAL A 189 0.64 -12.34 4.00
C VAL A 189 0.73 -10.98 3.31
N HIS A 190 0.63 -11.00 1.99
CA HIS A 190 0.52 -9.83 1.14
C HIS A 190 -0.76 -9.90 0.32
N VAL A 191 -1.22 -8.75 -0.16
CA VAL A 191 -2.30 -8.66 -1.13
C VAL A 191 -1.78 -7.97 -2.38
N ALA A 192 -2.16 -8.47 -3.55
CA ALA A 192 -1.98 -7.82 -4.83
C ALA A 192 -3.34 -7.38 -5.37
N ALA A 193 -3.45 -6.13 -5.78
CA ALA A 193 -4.60 -5.60 -6.50
C ALA A 193 -4.17 -5.24 -7.92
N THR A 194 -4.96 -5.66 -8.89
CA THR A 194 -4.74 -5.35 -10.31
C THR A 194 -5.94 -4.61 -10.88
N ALA A 195 -5.70 -3.41 -11.39
CA ALA A 195 -6.69 -2.57 -12.06
C ALA A 195 -6.13 -2.08 -13.39
N HIS A 196 -6.87 -2.27 -14.48
CA HIS A 196 -6.49 -1.83 -15.83
C HIS A 196 -5.06 -2.26 -16.26
N GLY A 197 -4.65 -3.47 -15.86
CA GLY A 197 -3.33 -4.03 -16.18
C GLY A 197 -2.18 -3.54 -15.28
N VAL A 198 -2.45 -2.66 -14.32
CA VAL A 198 -1.47 -2.23 -13.31
C VAL A 198 -1.68 -3.05 -12.04
N THR A 199 -0.63 -3.75 -11.61
CA THR A 199 -0.62 -4.52 -10.36
C THR A 199 0.19 -3.80 -9.30
N ARG A 200 -0.38 -3.65 -8.10
CA ARG A 200 0.32 -3.18 -6.90
C ARG A 200 0.18 -4.18 -5.78
N GLN A 201 1.14 -4.19 -4.87
CA GLN A 201 1.22 -5.17 -3.79
C GLN A 201 1.52 -4.47 -2.46
N ALA A 202 0.93 -4.98 -1.38
CA ALA A 202 1.18 -4.48 -0.02
C ALA A 202 1.15 -5.61 1.01
N ARG A 203 1.82 -5.41 2.15
CA ARG A 203 1.71 -6.33 3.31
C ARG A 203 0.35 -6.19 3.97
N PHE A 204 -0.38 -7.28 4.05
CA PHE A 204 -1.78 -7.25 4.45
C PHE A 204 -1.99 -7.36 5.98
N GLY A 205 -3.14 -6.90 6.47
CA GLY A 205 -3.58 -7.09 7.87
C GLY A 205 -3.28 -5.96 8.86
N ARG A 206 -2.39 -5.00 8.54
CA ARG A 206 -2.14 -3.83 9.42
C ARG A 206 -3.38 -2.96 9.56
N VAL A 207 -4.04 -2.67 8.45
CA VAL A 207 -5.36 -2.02 8.40
C VAL A 207 -6.41 -3.12 8.42
N ARG A 208 -7.30 -3.10 9.42
CA ARG A 208 -8.27 -4.15 9.69
C ARG A 208 -9.47 -3.61 10.44
N GLU A 209 -10.59 -4.34 10.37
CA GLU A 209 -11.81 -3.98 11.09
C GLU A 209 -11.56 -3.86 12.60
N PRO A 210 -12.08 -2.80 13.24
CA PRO A 210 -12.00 -2.63 14.69
C PRO A 210 -12.60 -3.84 15.41
N GLY A 211 -11.84 -4.41 16.34
CA GLY A 211 -12.29 -5.57 17.12
C GLY A 211 -12.14 -6.93 16.42
N LEU A 212 -11.52 -7.00 15.23
CA LEU A 212 -11.14 -8.27 14.62
C LEU A 212 -10.26 -9.07 15.59
N ARG A 213 -10.76 -10.24 16.02
CA ARG A 213 -10.03 -11.16 16.88
C ARG A 213 -9.30 -12.19 16.03
N LEU A 214 -8.00 -12.30 16.28
CA LEU A 214 -7.19 -13.36 15.69
C LEU A 214 -7.39 -14.64 16.49
N ASP A 215 -7.82 -15.71 15.83
CA ASP A 215 -7.68 -17.06 16.38
C ASP A 215 -6.22 -17.50 16.18
N ASP A 216 -5.41 -17.30 17.23
CA ASP A 216 -3.98 -17.61 17.27
C ASP A 216 -3.67 -19.07 17.62
N SER A 217 -4.72 -19.90 17.73
CA SER A 217 -4.55 -21.34 17.94
C SER A 217 -3.83 -21.99 16.77
N PHE A 218 -2.97 -22.95 17.10
CA PHE A 218 -2.38 -23.84 16.10
C PHE A 218 -3.38 -24.92 15.74
N ARG A 219 -3.50 -25.19 14.44
CA ARG A 219 -4.34 -26.27 13.90
C ARG A 219 -3.49 -27.24 13.13
N HIS A 220 -3.77 -28.53 13.28
CA HIS A 220 -3.15 -29.56 12.45
C HIS A 220 -3.51 -29.31 10.98
N VAL A 221 -2.49 -29.39 10.13
CA VAL A 221 -2.63 -29.25 8.69
C VAL A 221 -3.06 -30.60 8.11
N PRO A 222 -4.23 -30.71 7.47
CA PRO A 222 -4.70 -31.97 6.92
C PRO A 222 -3.67 -32.62 5.97
N GLY A 223 -3.41 -33.91 6.17
CA GLY A 223 -2.48 -34.68 5.33
C GLY A 223 -0.98 -34.38 5.55
N ARG A 224 -0.62 -33.67 6.63
CA ARG A 224 0.78 -33.33 6.96
C ARG A 224 1.06 -33.52 8.45
N ASP A 225 2.32 -33.85 8.79
CA ASP A 225 2.82 -33.83 10.18
C ASP A 225 3.21 -32.41 10.63
N THR A 226 2.38 -31.43 10.28
CA THR A 226 2.60 -30.02 10.59
C THR A 226 1.37 -29.39 11.22
N GLU A 227 1.59 -28.33 12.00
CA GLU A 227 0.54 -27.45 12.48
C GLU A 227 0.79 -26.01 12.00
N ALA A 228 -0.30 -25.29 11.77
CA ALA A 228 -0.29 -23.92 11.30
C ALA A 228 -1.04 -23.02 12.28
N GLY A 229 -0.46 -21.85 12.57
CA GLY A 229 -1.05 -20.84 13.43
C GLY A 229 -1.00 -19.45 12.77
N LEU A 230 -2.03 -18.65 13.00
CA LEU A 230 -2.06 -17.26 12.56
C LEU A 230 -1.42 -16.38 13.63
N TYR A 231 -0.67 -15.36 13.19
CA TYR A 231 -0.15 -14.35 14.11
C TYR A 231 -0.06 -12.99 13.44
N LEU A 232 0.04 -11.94 14.26
CA LEU A 232 0.39 -10.60 13.80
C LEU A 232 1.87 -10.36 14.04
N THR A 233 2.57 -9.89 13.01
CA THR A 233 3.95 -9.42 13.15
C THR A 233 4.04 -8.20 14.06
N ARG A 234 5.26 -7.83 14.50
CA ARG A 234 5.48 -6.61 15.29
C ARG A 234 4.94 -5.34 14.62
N GLY A 235 4.94 -5.28 13.29
CA GLY A 235 4.36 -4.17 12.51
C GLY A 235 2.83 -4.25 12.33
N GLY A 236 2.18 -5.24 12.94
CA GLY A 236 0.74 -5.45 12.87
C GLY A 236 0.24 -6.14 11.60
N HIS A 237 1.12 -6.65 10.73
CA HIS A 237 0.73 -7.38 9.51
C HIS A 237 0.42 -8.84 9.80
N LEU A 238 -0.51 -9.42 9.04
CA LEU A 238 -0.91 -10.82 9.13
C LEU A 238 0.20 -11.75 8.62
N ALA A 239 0.40 -12.86 9.33
CA ALA A 239 1.34 -13.90 8.96
C ALA A 239 0.84 -15.29 9.41
N LEU A 240 1.37 -16.33 8.78
CA LEU A 240 1.17 -17.72 9.15
C LEU A 240 2.50 -18.30 9.64
N LEU A 241 2.47 -19.06 10.73
CA LEU A 241 3.57 -19.92 11.16
C LEU A 241 3.18 -21.37 10.88
N VAL A 242 3.95 -22.05 10.04
CA VAL A 242 3.85 -23.50 9.83
C VAL A 242 5.03 -24.14 10.54
N ARG A 243 4.79 -25.15 11.36
CA ARG A 243 5.84 -25.90 12.06
C ARG A 243 5.50 -27.37 12.12
N GLU A 244 6.50 -28.20 12.38
CA GLU A 244 6.27 -29.62 12.65
C GLU A 244 5.29 -29.77 13.83
N ALA A 245 4.33 -30.67 13.67
CA ALA A 245 3.40 -30.98 14.73
C ALA A 245 4.18 -31.59 15.90
N ARG A 246 3.92 -31.14 17.12
CA ARG A 246 4.47 -31.82 18.29
C ARG A 246 3.88 -33.23 18.31
N GLY A 247 4.72 -34.24 18.10
CA GLY A 247 4.31 -35.63 18.22
C GLY A 247 3.66 -35.88 19.59
N PRO A 248 2.75 -36.86 19.70
CA PRO A 248 2.21 -37.26 20.98
C PRO A 248 3.38 -37.61 21.91
N ALA A 249 3.36 -37.10 23.15
CA ALA A 249 4.37 -37.45 24.13
C ALA A 249 4.51 -38.99 24.17
N PRO A 250 5.74 -39.53 24.10
CA PRO A 250 5.94 -40.97 23.97
C PRO A 250 5.21 -41.72 25.09
N LEU A 251 4.57 -42.84 24.75
CA LEU A 251 3.75 -43.63 25.68
C LEU A 251 4.47 -43.99 27.00
N ARG A 252 5.82 -44.05 26.98
CA ARG A 252 6.64 -44.27 28.19
C ARG A 252 6.42 -43.19 29.27
N SER A 253 6.16 -41.93 28.90
CA SER A 253 5.90 -40.84 29.86
C SER A 253 4.50 -40.91 30.49
N LYS A 254 3.53 -41.54 29.80
CA LYS A 254 2.17 -41.78 30.33
C LYS A 254 2.13 -42.93 31.32
N ILE A 255 3.00 -43.93 31.16
CA ILE A 255 3.08 -45.10 32.06
C ILE A 255 3.78 -44.71 33.38
N ILE A 256 4.87 -43.94 33.34
CA ILE A 256 5.60 -43.55 34.56
C ILE A 256 4.72 -42.71 35.52
N ARG A 257 3.86 -41.83 34.99
CA ARG A 257 2.90 -41.04 35.79
C ARG A 257 1.75 -41.84 36.40
N ARG A 258 1.49 -43.06 35.93
CA ARG A 258 0.44 -43.94 36.48
C ARG A 258 0.96 -44.89 37.56
N PHE A 259 2.28 -45.07 37.67
CA PHE A 259 2.94 -45.89 38.69
C PHE A 259 3.59 -45.09 39.83
N THR A 260 3.41 -43.77 39.87
CA THR A 260 3.88 -42.88 40.94
C THR A 260 2.75 -42.19 41.70
N ARG A 261 1.57 -42.81 41.72
CA ARG A 261 0.47 -42.47 42.64
C ARG A 261 0.17 -43.65 43.54
#